data_AF-A0A416Z8Y6-F1
#
_entry.id   AF-A0A416Z8Y6-F1
#
_cell.length_a   1.000
_cell.length_b   1.000
_cell.length_c   1.000
_cell.angle_alpha   90.00
_cell.angle_beta   90.00
_cell.angle_gamma   90.00
#
_symmetry.space_group_name_H-M   'P 1'
#
loop_
_entity.id
_entity.type
_entity.pdbx_description
1 polymer ?
#
loop_
_entity_poly.entity_id
_entity_poly.type
_entity_poly.pdbx_seq_one_letter_code
_entity_poly.pdbx_strand_id
1 'polypeptide(L)'
;MYDNEYEWDILLFLRILKYLHTSDADMVNAIIRDYPEVDAEDPDMIMYDLLWAFFDEEPEEADDEFYTVRFSNQSVDRLYQLGCQDGDIFSSQLKMWQEKIKDTFLFYVVGASHSVFDVAYYFGIDSVKIDITLSPDCYEPLLFLNSIINMILYCQKEVRRLETERNEQHLIFNGKEAA
;
A
#
# COMPACT_ATOMS: atom_id res chain seq x y z
N MET A 1 13.58 33.27 -4.36
CA MET A 1 12.56 32.40 -4.96
C MET A 1 12.29 31.38 -3.88
N TYR A 2 11.07 31.30 -3.33
CA TYR A 2 10.80 30.26 -2.34
C TYR A 2 10.94 28.91 -3.05
N ASP A 3 11.73 27.99 -2.49
CA ASP A 3 11.87 26.63 -3.01
C ASP A 3 10.55 25.91 -2.78
N ASN A 4 9.70 25.93 -3.80
CA ASN A 4 8.41 25.24 -3.76
C ASN A 4 8.58 23.71 -3.63
N GLU A 5 9.76 23.17 -3.98
CA GLU A 5 10.08 21.74 -3.83
C GLU A 5 10.02 21.32 -2.35
N TYR A 6 10.56 22.14 -1.44
CA TYR A 6 10.51 21.88 0.00
C TYR A 6 9.09 21.88 0.58
N GLU A 7 8.17 22.68 0.02
CA GLU A 7 6.77 22.71 0.45
C GLU A 7 6.03 21.41 0.09
N TRP A 8 6.29 20.85 -1.10
CA TRP A 8 5.68 19.60 -1.53
C TRP A 8 6.14 18.41 -0.69
N ASP A 9 7.43 18.32 -0.39
CA ASP A 9 8.00 17.24 0.40
C ASP A 9 7.45 17.23 1.83
N ILE A 10 7.34 18.42 2.46
CA ILE A 10 6.70 18.55 3.78
C ILE A 10 5.24 18.09 3.73
N LEU A 11 4.48 18.48 2.70
CA LEU A 11 3.07 18.08 2.60
C LEU A 11 2.91 16.57 2.40
N LEU A 12 3.79 15.94 1.61
CA LEU A 12 3.84 14.49 1.44
C LEU A 12 4.21 13.79 2.75
N PHE A 13 5.25 14.28 3.42
CA PHE A 13 5.70 13.80 4.73
C PHE A 13 4.56 13.83 5.76
N LEU A 14 3.90 14.99 5.92
CA LEU A 14 2.77 15.15 6.85
C LEU A 14 1.58 14.25 6.48
N ARG A 15 1.35 14.01 5.19
CA ARG A 15 0.30 13.09 4.73
C ARG A 15 0.61 11.64 5.10
N ILE A 16 1.85 11.21 4.87
CA ILE A 16 2.34 9.87 5.23
C ILE A 16 2.21 9.68 6.74
N LEU A 17 2.76 10.60 7.54
CA LEU A 17 2.64 10.59 8.99
C LEU A 17 1.20 10.49 9.47
N LYS A 18 0.30 11.31 8.91
CA LYS A 18 -1.12 11.28 9.27
C LYS A 18 -1.76 9.92 8.98
N TYR A 19 -1.45 9.33 7.83
CA TYR A 19 -1.96 8.02 7.45
C TYR A 19 -1.44 6.93 8.39
N LEU A 20 -0.13 6.91 8.65
CA LEU A 20 0.50 5.95 9.55
C LEU A 20 -0.02 6.08 10.97
N HIS A 21 -0.14 7.30 11.50
CA HIS A 21 -0.70 7.52 12.84
C HIS A 21 -2.17 7.05 12.95
N THR A 22 -2.93 7.10 11.86
CA THR A 22 -4.31 6.58 11.85
C THR A 22 -4.35 5.05 11.81
N SER A 23 -3.31 4.42 11.26
CA SER A 23 -3.24 2.97 11.07
C SER A 23 -2.54 2.27 12.26
N ASP A 24 -1.44 2.83 12.73
CA ASP A 24 -0.64 2.40 13.88
C ASP A 24 -0.03 3.64 14.57
N ALA A 25 -0.73 4.15 15.58
CA ALA A 25 -0.26 5.31 16.33
C ALA A 25 0.94 5.00 17.22
N ASP A 26 1.09 3.76 17.69
CA ASP A 26 2.14 3.38 18.62
C ASP A 26 3.50 3.31 17.91
N MET A 27 3.54 2.74 16.70
CA MET A 27 4.73 2.76 15.83
C MET A 27 5.20 4.19 15.55
N VAL A 28 4.29 5.08 15.13
CA VAL A 28 4.64 6.48 14.85
C VAL A 28 5.11 7.20 16.10
N ASN A 29 4.47 6.98 17.25
CA ASN A 29 4.87 7.59 18.52
C ASN A 29 6.23 7.07 19.01
N ALA A 30 6.60 5.83 18.71
CA ALA A 30 7.93 5.30 19.02
C ALA A 30 8.99 6.04 18.21
N ILE A 31 8.80 6.17 16.89
CA ILE A 31 9.73 6.88 16.01
C ILE A 31 9.86 8.35 16.43
N ILE A 32 8.74 9.06 16.67
CA ILE A 32 8.77 10.48 17.08
C ILE A 32 9.55 10.68 18.40
N ARG A 33 9.56 9.70 19.31
CA ARG A 33 10.31 9.82 20.58
C ARG A 33 11.83 9.80 20.38
N ASP A 34 12.29 9.17 19.30
CA ASP A 34 13.71 9.11 18.95
C ASP A 34 14.21 10.44 18.37
N TYR A 35 13.29 11.33 17.97
CA TYR A 35 13.54 12.67 17.43
C TYR A 35 12.85 13.77 18.26
N PRO A 36 13.30 14.04 19.50
CA PRO A 36 12.65 14.98 20.43
C PRO A 36 12.76 16.46 20.04
N GLU A 37 13.76 16.81 19.23
CA GLU A 37 13.92 18.11 18.57
C GLU A 37 14.07 17.82 17.08
N VAL A 38 13.33 18.54 16.22
CA VAL A 38 13.37 18.38 14.76
C VAL A 38 14.06 19.61 14.17
N ASP A 39 15.28 19.43 13.68
CA ASP A 39 16.04 20.37 12.91
C ASP A 39 15.74 20.25 11.39
N ALA A 40 16.58 20.84 10.54
CA ALA A 40 16.32 20.86 9.10
C ALA A 40 16.67 19.54 8.39
N GLU A 41 17.52 18.70 8.98
CA GLU A 41 17.98 17.41 8.44
C GLU A 41 17.13 16.23 8.99
N ASP A 42 16.52 16.41 10.16
CA ASP A 42 15.68 15.40 10.82
C ASP A 42 14.47 14.88 10.02
N PRO A 43 13.75 15.68 9.19
CA PRO A 43 12.61 15.16 8.43
C PRO A 43 12.98 14.03 7.46
N ASP A 44 14.17 14.09 6.85
CA ASP A 44 14.66 13.07 5.93
C ASP A 44 15.00 11.79 6.70
N MET A 45 15.65 11.91 7.85
CA MET A 45 15.98 10.75 8.71
C MET A 45 14.71 10.07 9.26
N ILE A 46 13.77 10.86 9.76
CA ILE A 46 12.46 10.35 10.23
C ILE A 46 11.73 9.64 9.07
N MET A 47 11.82 10.17 7.85
CA MET A 47 11.19 9.53 6.69
C MET A 47 11.82 8.19 6.33
N TYR A 48 13.16 8.06 6.39
CA TYR A 48 13.83 6.78 6.22
C TYR A 48 13.39 5.76 7.28
N ASP A 49 13.30 6.16 8.54
CA ASP A 49 12.84 5.25 9.60
C ASP A 49 11.36 4.85 9.42
N LEU A 50 10.51 5.80 9.02
CA LEU A 50 9.10 5.53 8.72
C LEU A 50 8.93 4.59 7.52
N LEU A 51 9.76 4.74 6.50
CA LEU A 51 9.76 3.85 5.34
C LEU A 51 10.04 2.41 5.75
N TRP A 52 11.10 2.19 6.53
CA TRP A 52 11.46 0.83 6.95
C TRP A 52 10.44 0.25 7.92
N ALA A 53 9.88 1.08 8.82
CA ALA A 53 8.81 0.66 9.72
C ALA A 53 7.48 0.35 9.01
N PHE A 54 7.28 0.88 7.79
CA PHE A 54 6.08 0.62 7.00
C PHE A 54 6.01 -0.81 6.47
N PHE A 55 7.15 -1.46 6.24
CA PHE A 55 7.22 -2.83 5.73
C PHE A 55 7.40 -3.82 6.88
N ASP A 56 6.67 -4.94 6.81
CA ASP A 56 6.67 -5.95 7.89
C ASP A 56 7.98 -6.74 7.99
N GLU A 57 8.76 -6.77 6.92
CA GLU A 57 9.99 -7.56 6.80
C GLU A 57 11.18 -6.62 6.52
N GLU A 58 12.33 -6.90 7.15
CA GLU A 58 13.59 -6.19 6.84
C GLU A 58 13.90 -6.32 5.34
N PRO A 59 14.38 -5.25 4.70
CA PRO A 59 14.69 -5.30 3.28
C PRO A 59 15.79 -6.33 3.01
N GLU A 60 15.59 -7.13 1.98
CA GLU A 60 16.64 -8.02 1.48
C GLU A 60 17.60 -7.19 0.61
N GLU A 61 18.86 -7.08 1.04
CA GLU A 61 19.95 -6.54 0.21
C GLU A 61 20.20 -7.50 -0.95
N ALA A 62 19.92 -7.05 -2.17
CA ALA A 62 20.33 -7.72 -3.39
C ALA A 62 21.72 -7.21 -3.84
N ASP A 63 22.39 -7.96 -4.71
CA ASP A 63 23.67 -7.53 -5.31
C ASP A 63 23.50 -6.14 -5.95
N ASP A 64 24.48 -5.25 -5.79
CA ASP A 64 24.55 -3.91 -6.40
C ASP A 64 23.57 -2.81 -5.85
N GLU A 65 23.44 -2.65 -4.52
CA GLU A 65 22.67 -1.57 -3.86
C GLU A 65 21.14 -1.62 -4.09
N PHE A 66 20.63 -2.74 -4.61
CA PHE A 66 19.20 -2.98 -4.72
C PHE A 66 18.62 -3.44 -3.38
N TYR A 67 17.53 -2.81 -2.93
CA TYR A 67 16.78 -3.26 -1.77
C TYR A 67 15.45 -3.85 -2.21
N THR A 68 15.11 -5.04 -1.73
CA THR A 68 13.79 -5.63 -1.94
C THR A 68 12.97 -5.56 -0.66
N VAL A 69 11.85 -4.84 -0.71
CA VAL A 69 10.89 -4.74 0.40
C VAL A 69 9.67 -5.59 0.12
N ARG A 70 9.15 -6.25 1.15
CA ARG A 70 7.91 -7.02 1.05
C ARG A 70 6.74 -6.22 1.59
N PHE A 71 5.78 -5.96 0.70
CA PHE A 71 4.53 -5.30 1.02
C PHE A 71 3.41 -6.31 1.27
N SER A 72 2.68 -6.12 2.37
CA SER A 72 1.41 -6.79 2.67
C SER A 72 0.42 -5.81 3.30
N ASN A 73 -0.87 -5.94 2.99
CA ASN A 73 -1.88 -5.08 3.57
C ASN A 73 -3.27 -5.73 3.59
N GLN A 74 -3.91 -5.66 4.76
CA GLN A 74 -5.25 -6.24 4.97
C GLN A 74 -6.33 -5.73 4.01
N SER A 75 -6.20 -4.48 3.53
CA SER A 75 -7.17 -3.92 2.57
C SER A 75 -7.03 -4.57 1.19
N VAL A 76 -5.80 -4.91 0.79
CA VAL A 76 -5.52 -5.62 -0.46
C VAL A 76 -5.97 -7.07 -0.35
N ASP A 77 -5.66 -7.72 0.78
CA ASP A 77 -6.13 -9.08 1.09
C ASP A 77 -7.66 -9.16 1.04
N ARG A 78 -8.34 -8.23 1.71
CA ARG A 78 -9.80 -8.19 1.74
C ARG A 78 -10.40 -7.95 0.36
N LEU A 79 -9.80 -7.07 -0.45
CA LEU A 79 -10.23 -6.85 -1.83
C LEU A 79 -10.09 -8.11 -2.67
N TYR A 80 -8.95 -8.80 -2.56
CA TYR A 80 -8.70 -10.06 -3.24
C TYR A 80 -9.70 -11.14 -2.82
N GLN A 81 -9.92 -11.32 -1.52
CA GLN A 81 -10.90 -12.28 -0.98
C GLN A 81 -12.32 -12.01 -1.48
N LEU A 82 -12.79 -10.76 -1.39
CA LEU A 82 -14.12 -10.39 -1.87
C LEU A 82 -14.27 -10.72 -3.36
N GLY A 83 -13.22 -10.45 -4.14
CA GLY A 83 -13.19 -10.78 -5.55
C GLY A 83 -13.25 -12.27 -5.86
N CYS A 84 -12.55 -13.09 -5.07
CA CYS A 84 -12.43 -14.52 -5.29
C CYS A 84 -13.53 -15.36 -4.62
N GLN A 85 -14.35 -14.80 -3.73
CA GLN A 85 -15.33 -15.54 -2.93
C GLN A 85 -16.38 -16.36 -3.72
N ASP A 86 -16.64 -16.01 -4.98
CA ASP A 86 -17.60 -16.72 -5.84
C ASP A 86 -16.90 -17.61 -6.91
N GLY A 87 -15.56 -17.62 -6.92
CA GLY A 87 -14.74 -18.31 -7.90
C GLY A 87 -14.14 -19.59 -7.32
N ASP A 88 -14.32 -20.72 -8.02
CA ASP A 88 -13.53 -21.92 -7.76
C ASP A 88 -12.02 -21.62 -7.92
N ILE A 89 -11.12 -22.34 -7.24
CA ILE A 89 -9.66 -22.06 -7.26
C ILE A 89 -9.08 -22.12 -8.69
N PHE A 90 -9.76 -22.84 -9.59
CA PHE A 90 -9.41 -22.98 -11.00
C PHE A 90 -10.22 -22.07 -11.94
N SER A 91 -11.01 -21.14 -11.40
CA SER A 91 -11.91 -20.29 -12.18
C SER A 91 -11.19 -19.13 -12.87
N SER A 92 -11.75 -18.68 -14.00
CA SER A 92 -11.33 -17.45 -14.68
C SER A 92 -11.42 -16.21 -13.78
N GLN A 93 -12.32 -16.22 -12.78
CA GLN A 93 -12.45 -15.13 -11.81
C GLN A 93 -11.21 -14.96 -10.94
N LEU A 94 -10.60 -16.05 -10.46
CA LEU A 94 -9.39 -15.97 -9.65
C LEU A 94 -8.25 -15.30 -10.42
N LYS A 95 -8.00 -15.71 -11.66
CA LYS A 95 -7.00 -15.06 -12.53
C LYS A 95 -7.32 -13.60 -12.79
N MET A 96 -8.58 -13.28 -13.07
CA MET A 96 -9.00 -11.89 -13.31
C MET A 96 -8.73 -10.99 -12.10
N TRP A 97 -8.97 -11.49 -10.87
CA TRP A 97 -8.68 -10.73 -9.66
C TRP A 97 -7.20 -10.63 -9.35
N GLN A 98 -6.40 -11.66 -9.62
CA GLN A 98 -4.94 -11.56 -9.56
C GLN A 98 -4.42 -10.47 -10.50
N GLU A 99 -4.86 -10.46 -11.77
CA GLU A 99 -4.48 -9.41 -12.72
C GLU A 99 -4.99 -8.03 -12.30
N LYS A 100 -6.22 -7.92 -11.78
CA LYS A 100 -6.73 -6.64 -11.26
C LYS A 100 -5.86 -6.08 -10.13
N ILE A 101 -5.38 -6.93 -9.21
CA ILE A 101 -4.48 -6.49 -8.14
C ILE A 101 -3.12 -6.05 -8.70
N LYS A 102 -2.55 -6.79 -9.66
CA LYS A 102 -1.32 -6.39 -10.36
C LYS A 102 -1.49 -5.06 -11.07
N ASP A 103 -2.54 -4.90 -11.87
CA ASP A 103 -2.86 -3.66 -12.59
C ASP A 103 -3.02 -2.47 -11.64
N THR A 104 -3.67 -2.71 -10.49
CA THR A 104 -3.82 -1.68 -9.45
C THR A 104 -2.47 -1.26 -8.89
N PHE A 105 -1.58 -2.21 -8.57
CA PHE A 105 -0.22 -1.91 -8.11
C PHE A 105 0.58 -1.16 -9.17
N LEU A 106 0.59 -1.66 -10.41
CA LEU A 106 1.28 -1.03 -11.53
C LEU A 106 0.79 0.41 -11.77
N PHE A 107 -0.52 0.64 -11.72
CA PHE A 107 -1.09 1.97 -11.94
C PHE A 107 -0.70 2.96 -10.83
N TYR A 108 -0.83 2.56 -9.57
CA TYR A 108 -0.61 3.48 -8.45
C TYR A 108 0.86 3.63 -8.07
N VAL A 109 1.67 2.57 -8.13
CA VAL A 109 3.02 2.54 -7.55
C VAL A 109 4.10 2.68 -8.63
N VAL A 110 4.05 1.82 -9.65
CA VAL A 110 5.04 1.84 -10.75
C VAL A 110 4.80 3.01 -11.69
N GLY A 111 3.55 3.35 -11.99
CA GLY A 111 3.20 4.46 -12.89
C GLY A 111 3.40 5.84 -12.27
N ALA A 112 3.48 5.93 -10.95
CA ALA A 112 3.57 7.20 -10.22
C ALA A 112 4.97 7.54 -9.70
N SER A 113 5.88 6.56 -9.63
CA SER A 113 7.26 6.76 -9.17
C SER A 113 8.22 5.92 -10.02
N HIS A 114 9.40 6.45 -10.32
CA HIS A 114 10.49 5.70 -10.97
C HIS A 114 11.26 4.82 -9.97
N SER A 115 10.73 4.68 -8.76
CA SER A 115 11.35 4.02 -7.61
C SER A 115 11.29 2.50 -7.65
N VAL A 116 10.50 1.90 -8.54
CA VAL A 116 10.38 0.44 -8.67
C VAL A 116 11.21 -0.06 -9.85
N PHE A 117 12.16 -0.94 -9.57
CA PHE A 117 12.98 -1.62 -10.57
C PHE A 117 12.33 -2.92 -11.04
N ASP A 118 11.92 -3.77 -10.10
CA ASP A 118 11.25 -5.04 -10.38
C ASP A 118 10.17 -5.34 -9.34
N VAL A 119 9.22 -6.21 -9.69
CA VAL A 119 8.11 -6.59 -8.82
C VAL A 119 7.74 -8.07 -8.98
N ALA A 120 7.64 -8.77 -7.86
CA ALA A 120 7.13 -10.13 -7.80
C ALA A 120 5.85 -10.21 -6.96
N TYR A 121 4.87 -10.99 -7.42
CA TYR A 121 3.56 -11.11 -6.79
C TYR A 121 3.33 -12.52 -6.27
N TYR A 122 2.87 -12.62 -5.02
CA TYR A 122 2.56 -13.88 -4.36
C TYR A 122 1.12 -13.87 -3.87
N PHE A 123 0.31 -14.75 -4.45
CA PHE A 123 -1.11 -14.90 -4.11
C PHE A 123 -1.30 -16.18 -3.29
N GLY A 124 -1.63 -15.99 -2.01
CA GLY A 124 -2.10 -17.06 -1.12
C GLY A 124 -3.59 -17.33 -1.31
N ILE A 125 -4.16 -18.14 -0.41
CA ILE A 125 -5.60 -18.44 -0.41
C ILE A 125 -6.41 -17.17 -0.10
N ASP A 126 -5.93 -16.39 0.86
CA ASP A 126 -6.61 -15.23 1.42
C ASP A 126 -5.68 -14.03 1.62
N SER A 127 -4.45 -14.11 1.13
CA SER A 127 -3.40 -13.10 1.31
C SER A 127 -2.72 -12.74 0.00
N VAL A 128 -2.28 -11.49 -0.12
CA VAL A 128 -1.44 -10.99 -1.20
C VAL A 128 -0.16 -10.42 -0.59
N LYS A 129 0.99 -10.87 -1.13
CA LYS A 129 2.30 -10.29 -0.85
C LYS A 129 2.91 -9.81 -2.16
N ILE A 130 3.59 -8.68 -2.10
CA ILE A 130 4.27 -8.06 -3.25
C ILE A 130 5.70 -7.75 -2.83
N ASP A 131 6.65 -8.38 -3.49
CA ASP A 131 8.06 -8.04 -3.32
C ASP A 131 8.41 -6.95 -4.33
N ILE A 132 8.97 -5.86 -3.85
CA ILE A 132 9.25 -4.65 -4.62
C ILE A 132 10.74 -4.40 -4.53
N THR A 133 11.44 -4.56 -5.65
CA THR A 133 12.85 -4.21 -5.75
C THR A 133 12.94 -2.73 -6.10
N LEU A 134 13.59 -1.95 -5.23
CA LEU A 134 13.74 -0.51 -5.36
C LEU A 134 14.85 -0.17 -6.36
N SER A 135 14.64 0.88 -7.15
CA SER A 135 15.62 1.38 -8.12
C SER A 135 16.74 2.15 -7.41
N PRO A 136 18.02 1.74 -7.47
CA PRO A 136 19.11 2.46 -6.80
C PRO A 136 19.31 3.86 -7.39
N ASP A 137 19.01 4.04 -8.68
CA ASP A 137 19.27 5.29 -9.40
C ASP A 137 18.12 6.31 -9.33
N CYS A 138 16.90 5.86 -9.04
CA CYS A 138 15.68 6.69 -9.15
C CYS A 138 14.74 6.53 -7.94
N TYR A 139 15.30 6.16 -6.79
CA TYR A 139 14.52 5.98 -5.57
C TYR A 139 14.10 7.33 -4.97
N GLU A 140 12.78 7.53 -4.82
CA GLU A 140 12.18 8.72 -4.24
C GLU A 140 11.20 8.29 -3.11
N PRO A 141 11.69 8.15 -1.87
CA PRO A 141 10.94 7.52 -0.77
C PRO A 141 9.55 8.14 -0.52
N LEU A 142 9.46 9.48 -0.54
CA LEU A 142 8.22 10.21 -0.28
C LEU A 142 7.15 9.92 -1.34
N LEU A 143 7.52 10.02 -2.62
CA LEU A 143 6.59 9.76 -3.71
C LEU A 143 6.20 8.28 -3.77
N PHE A 144 7.15 7.38 -3.52
CA PHE A 144 6.91 5.94 -3.46
C PHE A 144 5.91 5.57 -2.35
N LEU A 145 6.15 5.97 -1.10
CA LEU A 145 5.24 5.71 0.01
C LEU A 145 3.87 6.35 -0.20
N ASN A 146 3.84 7.60 -0.66
CA ASN A 146 2.59 8.28 -0.97
C ASN A 146 1.77 7.52 -2.04
N SER A 147 2.46 6.93 -3.02
CA SER A 147 1.87 6.10 -4.07
C SER A 147 1.30 4.79 -3.53
N ILE A 148 2.03 4.10 -2.64
CA ILE A 148 1.51 2.92 -1.92
C ILE A 148 0.28 3.29 -1.08
N ILE A 149 0.31 4.41 -0.34
CA ILE A 149 -0.84 4.87 0.45
C ILE A 149 -2.04 5.15 -0.44
N ASN A 150 -1.86 5.79 -1.61
CA ASN A 150 -2.93 6.01 -2.58
C ASN A 150 -3.57 4.68 -3.02
N MET A 151 -2.74 3.68 -3.31
CA MET A 151 -3.19 2.33 -3.65
C MET A 151 -4.02 1.71 -2.52
N ILE A 152 -3.54 1.78 -1.27
CA ILE A 152 -4.26 1.22 -0.12
C ILE A 152 -5.62 1.91 0.05
N LEU A 153 -5.66 3.24 -0.02
CA LEU A 153 -6.90 4.02 0.09
C LEU A 153 -7.89 3.68 -1.04
N TYR A 154 -7.39 3.42 -2.25
CA TYR A 154 -8.20 2.89 -3.34
C TYR A 154 -8.78 1.51 -3.00
N CYS A 155 -7.96 0.58 -2.52
CA CYS A 155 -8.42 -0.75 -2.12
C CYS A 155 -9.48 -0.68 -1.01
N GLN A 156 -9.28 0.17 0.01
CA GLN A 156 -10.28 0.40 1.07
C GLN A 156 -11.62 0.91 0.52
N LYS A 157 -11.58 1.82 -0.44
CA LYS A 157 -12.78 2.34 -1.10
C LYS A 157 -13.51 1.25 -1.88
N GLU A 158 -12.77 0.44 -2.64
CA GLU A 158 -13.34 -0.66 -3.42
C GLU A 158 -13.91 -1.77 -2.53
N VAL A 159 -13.26 -2.10 -1.42
CA VAL A 159 -13.79 -3.03 -0.41
C VAL A 159 -15.14 -2.55 0.10
N ARG A 160 -15.24 -1.28 0.53
CA ARG A 160 -16.51 -0.70 1.00
C ARG A 160 -17.60 -0.76 -0.07
N ARG A 161 -17.25 -0.48 -1.34
CA ARG A 161 -18.19 -0.56 -2.47
C ARG A 161 -18.73 -1.97 -2.65
N LEU A 162 -17.85 -2.97 -2.73
CA LEU A 162 -18.24 -4.38 -2.95
C LEU A 162 -19.05 -4.95 -1.79
N GLU A 163 -18.68 -4.62 -0.54
CA GLU A 163 -19.43 -5.04 0.64
C GLU A 163 -20.84 -4.42 0.67
N THR A 164 -20.97 -3.16 0.25
CA THR A 164 -22.28 -2.50 0.14
C THR A 164 -23.14 -3.15 -0.94
N GLU A 165 -22.59 -3.35 -2.14
CA GLU A 165 -23.28 -4.00 -3.26
C GLU A 165 -23.77 -5.42 -2.89
N ARG A 166 -22.97 -6.19 -2.15
CA ARG A 166 -23.36 -7.52 -1.67
C ARG A 166 -24.43 -7.48 -0.60
N ASN A 167 -24.34 -6.57 0.36
CA ASN A 167 -25.36 -6.42 1.39
C ASN A 167 -26.72 -6.08 0.76
N GLU A 168 -26.74 -5.21 -0.25
CA GLU A 168 -27.94 -4.89 -1.02
C GLU A 168 -28.50 -6.11 -1.77
N GLN A 169 -27.64 -6.91 -2.41
CA GLN A 169 -28.06 -8.14 -3.10
C GLN A 169 -28.67 -9.17 -2.13
N HIS A 170 -28.06 -9.36 -0.95
CA HIS A 170 -28.59 -10.25 0.08
C HIS A 170 -29.97 -9.80 0.59
N LEU A 171 -30.19 -8.50 0.78
CA LEU A 171 -31.48 -7.94 1.19
C LEU A 171 -32.56 -8.16 0.13
N ILE A 172 -32.23 -7.99 -1.16
CA ILE A 172 -33.15 -8.23 -2.28
C ILE A 172 -33.52 -9.71 -2.40
N PHE A 173 -32.55 -10.61 -2.22
CA PHE A 173 -32.79 -12.05 -2.28
C PHE A 173 -33.71 -12.52 -1.15
N ASN A 174 -33.41 -12.15 0.10
CA ASN A 174 -34.20 -12.55 1.27
C ASN A 174 -35.61 -11.92 1.26
N GLY A 175 -35.78 -10.73 0.69
CA GLY A 175 -37.09 -10.09 0.52
C GLY A 175 -37.99 -10.78 -0.52
N LYS A 176 -37.41 -11.53 -1.47
CA LYS A 176 -38.16 -12.29 -2.48
C LYS A 176 -38.58 -13.68 -2.00
N GLU A 177 -37.89 -14.27 -1.03
CA GLU A 177 -38.28 -15.56 -0.43
C GLU A 177 -39.41 -15.43 0.61
N ALA A 178 -39.71 -14.20 1.06
CA ALA A 178 -40.74 -13.91 2.06
C ALA A 178 -42.11 -13.49 1.48
N ALA A 179 -42.29 -13.54 0.15
CA ALA A 179 -43.52 -13.17 -0.56
C ALA A 179 -44.06 -14.32 -1.42
#